data_AF-A0A200QXX6-F1
#
_entry.id   AF-A0A200QXX6-F1
#
_cell.length_a   1.000
_cell.length_b   1.000
_cell.length_c   1.000
_cell.angle_alpha   90.00
_cell.angle_beta   90.00
_cell.angle_gamma   90.00
#
_symmetry.space_group_name_H-M   'P 1'
#
loop_
_entity.id
_entity.type
_entity.pdbx_description
1 polymer ?
#
loop_
_entity_poly.entity_id
_entity_poly.type
_entity_poly.pdbx_seq_one_letter_code
_entity_poly.pdbx_strand_id
1 'polypeptide(L)'
;MANQQLKPLATGLLFLNFCMYVIVAAIGGWALNYAINYGFIIDSNLQLPAHFSPIFFPMGNAATGFFVTFALIASVVGVGSALAGINHICSWNSDSLPSAASVAIIAWTLTLLAMGLACKEIDNRIRNSRLKTMEAFLIILSATQLIYILAIHGASSRRQT
;
A
#
# COMPACT_ATOMS: atom_id res chain seq x y z
N MET A 1 -22.38 23.79 -7.10
CA MET A 1 -21.02 24.38 -7.05
C MET A 1 -19.98 23.46 -6.40
N ALA A 2 -20.24 22.79 -5.27
CA ALA A 2 -19.27 21.88 -4.62
C ALA A 2 -18.86 20.62 -5.45
N ASN A 3 -19.75 20.12 -6.33
CA ASN A 3 -19.48 18.91 -7.13
C ASN A 3 -18.41 19.12 -8.22
N GLN A 4 -18.19 20.37 -8.66
CA GLN A 4 -17.14 20.72 -9.62
C GLN A 4 -15.74 20.78 -8.98
N GLN A 5 -15.64 21.03 -7.67
CA GLN A 5 -14.37 21.09 -6.93
C GLN A 5 -13.91 19.71 -6.42
N LEU A 6 -14.85 18.82 -6.09
CA LEU A 6 -14.53 17.47 -5.59
C LEU A 6 -13.95 16.56 -6.68
N LYS A 7 -14.36 16.73 -7.95
CA LYS A 7 -13.86 15.92 -9.07
C LYS A 7 -12.35 16.09 -9.32
N PRO A 8 -11.80 17.31 -9.51
CA PRO A 8 -10.36 17.49 -9.70
C PRO A 8 -9.54 17.08 -8.46
N LEU A 9 -10.08 17.27 -7.25
CA LEU A 9 -9.44 16.81 -6.01
C LEU A 9 -9.34 15.28 -5.95
N ALA A 10 -10.44 14.57 -6.24
CA ALA A 10 -10.49 13.11 -6.23
C ALA A 10 -9.58 12.51 -7.32
N THR A 11 -9.55 13.11 -8.52
CA THR A 11 -8.63 12.69 -9.59
C THR A 11 -7.17 12.91 -9.20
N GLY A 12 -6.84 14.05 -8.60
CA GLY A 12 -5.48 14.34 -8.13
C GLY A 12 -5.02 13.38 -7.03
N LEU A 13 -5.89 13.13 -6.03
CA LEU A 13 -5.63 12.15 -4.97
C LEU A 13 -5.45 10.74 -5.51
N LEU A 14 -6.29 10.32 -6.46
CA LEU A 14 -6.16 9.01 -7.08
C LEU A 14 -4.83 8.85 -7.82
N PHE A 15 -4.44 9.88 -8.59
CA PHE A 15 -3.16 9.85 -9.31
C PHE A 15 -1.97 9.80 -8.34
N LEU A 16 -2.01 10.61 -7.28
CA LEU A 16 -1.00 10.60 -6.23
C LEU A 16 -0.89 9.21 -5.57
N ASN A 17 -2.02 8.62 -5.19
CA ASN A 17 -2.06 7.29 -4.56
C ASN A 17 -1.53 6.22 -5.51
N PHE A 18 -1.89 6.27 -6.79
CA PHE A 18 -1.36 5.36 -7.81
C PHE A 18 0.18 5.43 -7.88
N CYS A 19 0.74 6.65 -8.00
CA CYS A 19 2.19 6.83 -8.05
C CYS A 19 2.88 6.30 -6.78
N MET A 20 2.35 6.60 -5.60
CA MET A 20 2.91 6.10 -4.34
C MET A 20 2.84 4.57 -4.25
N TYR A 21 1.73 3.94 -4.63
CA TYR A 21 1.63 2.48 -4.66
C TYR A 21 2.63 1.85 -5.63
N VAL A 22 2.83 2.42 -6.83
CA VAL A 22 3.84 1.92 -7.78
C VAL A 22 5.25 2.02 -7.20
N ILE A 23 5.58 3.12 -6.51
CA ILE A 23 6.91 3.27 -5.88
C ILE A 23 7.08 2.26 -4.74
N VAL A 24 6.07 2.05 -3.90
CA VAL A 24 6.10 1.02 -2.84
C VAL A 24 6.29 -0.37 -3.45
N ALA A 25 5.60 -0.69 -4.56
CA ALA A 25 5.76 -1.95 -5.27
C ALA A 25 7.18 -2.15 -5.80
N ALA A 26 7.77 -1.10 -6.39
CA ALA A 26 9.13 -1.15 -6.93
C ALA A 26 10.19 -1.35 -5.83
N ILE A 27 10.11 -0.58 -4.74
CA ILE A 27 11.05 -0.70 -3.62
C ILE A 27 10.86 -2.03 -2.88
N GLY A 28 9.60 -2.44 -2.65
CA GLY A 28 9.27 -3.72 -2.03
C GLY A 28 9.75 -4.91 -2.88
N GLY A 29 9.60 -4.83 -4.20
CA GLY A 29 10.06 -5.86 -5.13
C GLY A 29 11.58 -5.96 -5.15
N TRP A 30 12.28 -4.82 -5.12
CA TRP A 30 13.72 -4.80 -4.92
C TRP A 30 14.13 -5.43 -3.58
N ALA A 31 13.44 -5.09 -2.49
CA ALA A 31 13.73 -5.62 -1.15
C ALA A 31 13.51 -7.14 -1.08
N LEU A 32 12.43 -7.64 -1.68
CA LEU A 32 12.15 -9.08 -1.77
C LEU A 32 13.22 -9.80 -2.60
N ASN A 33 13.57 -9.27 -3.76
CA ASN A 33 14.65 -9.84 -4.59
C ASN A 33 16.00 -9.83 -3.86
N TYR A 34 16.30 -8.76 -3.10
CA TYR A 34 17.51 -8.69 -2.29
C TYR A 34 17.51 -9.74 -1.17
N ALA A 35 16.37 -9.94 -0.50
CA ALA A 35 16.21 -10.96 0.53
C ALA A 35 16.33 -12.39 -0.04
N ILE A 36 15.96 -12.62 -1.29
CA ILE A 36 16.16 -13.94 -1.94
C ILE A 36 17.64 -14.17 -2.26
N ASN A 37 18.34 -13.17 -2.81
CA ASN A 37 19.74 -13.30 -3.23
C ASN A 37 20.73 -13.35 -2.07
N TYR A 38 20.46 -12.61 -0.99
CA TYR A 38 21.33 -12.49 0.17
C TYR A 38 20.69 -13.06 1.45
N GLY A 39 19.59 -13.79 1.27
CA GLY A 39 18.89 -14.48 2.34
C GLY A 39 19.67 -15.69 2.83
N PHE A 40 19.16 -16.27 3.91
CA PHE A 40 19.79 -17.40 4.54
C PHE A 40 19.59 -18.68 3.70
N ILE A 41 20.69 -19.29 3.25
CA ILE A 41 20.68 -20.58 2.56
C ILE A 41 20.62 -21.67 3.63
N ILE A 42 19.49 -22.37 3.73
CA ILE A 42 19.36 -23.50 4.65
C ILE A 42 20.12 -24.69 4.07
N ASP A 43 21.35 -24.88 4.53
CA ASP A 43 22.08 -26.14 4.32
C ASP A 43 21.54 -27.22 5.27
N SER A 44 21.58 -28.47 4.83
CA SER A 44 21.03 -29.64 5.53
C SER A 44 21.69 -29.93 6.90
N ASN A 45 22.84 -29.32 7.20
CA ASN A 45 23.58 -29.49 8.46
C ASN A 45 23.42 -28.31 9.44
N LEU A 46 22.53 -27.35 9.17
CA LEU A 46 22.51 -26.09 9.88
C LEU A 46 21.60 -26.13 11.12
N GLN A 47 22.20 -26.10 12.32
CA GLN A 47 21.47 -25.99 13.58
C GLN A 47 20.95 -24.55 13.77
N LEU A 48 19.64 -24.38 13.61
CA LEU A 48 18.96 -23.11 13.72
C LEU A 48 18.53 -22.84 15.18
N PRO A 49 18.79 -21.64 15.74
CA PRO A 49 18.25 -21.26 17.04
C PRO A 49 16.71 -21.30 17.05
N ALA A 50 16.10 -21.53 18.23
CA ALA A 50 14.65 -21.67 18.38
C ALA A 50 13.81 -20.46 17.93
N HIS A 51 14.42 -19.28 17.76
CA HIS A 51 13.77 -18.04 17.31
C HIS A 51 14.25 -17.60 15.91
N PHE A 52 14.49 -18.56 15.02
CA PHE A 52 14.83 -18.26 13.63
C PHE A 52 13.59 -17.97 12.80
N SER A 53 13.57 -16.84 12.10
CA SER A 53 12.54 -16.53 11.10
C SER A 53 13.08 -16.84 9.71
N PRO A 54 12.46 -17.77 8.94
CA PRO A 54 12.87 -18.07 7.55
C PRO A 54 12.81 -16.85 6.63
N ILE A 55 11.96 -15.86 6.98
CA ILE A 55 11.83 -14.60 6.25
C ILE A 55 12.87 -13.62 6.78
N PHE A 56 14.10 -13.75 6.28
CA PHE A 56 15.23 -12.92 6.68
C PHE A 56 15.49 -11.80 5.67
N PHE A 57 15.39 -10.55 6.13
CA PHE A 57 15.70 -9.36 5.33
C PHE A 57 16.97 -8.71 5.87
N PRO A 58 18.15 -8.96 5.25
CA PRO A 58 19.45 -8.50 5.76
C PRO A 58 19.60 -6.97 5.86
N MET A 59 18.72 -6.23 5.18
CA MET A 59 18.79 -4.77 5.07
C MET A 59 17.97 -4.02 6.15
N GLY A 60 17.28 -4.74 7.03
CA GLY A 60 16.36 -4.16 8.01
C GLY A 60 16.37 -4.92 9.34
N ASN A 61 15.26 -4.83 10.07
CA ASN A 61 15.08 -5.46 11.37
C ASN A 61 14.10 -6.64 11.30
N ALA A 62 13.81 -7.26 12.44
CA ALA A 62 12.92 -8.42 12.53
C ALA A 62 11.50 -8.18 11.98
N ALA A 63 11.03 -6.92 11.93
CA ALA A 63 9.73 -6.57 11.38
C ALA A 63 9.76 -6.37 9.85
N THR A 64 10.94 -6.14 9.25
CA THR A 64 11.09 -5.78 7.84
C THR A 64 10.53 -6.86 6.91
N GLY A 65 10.68 -8.15 7.24
CA GLY A 65 10.14 -9.23 6.40
C GLY A 65 8.61 -9.24 6.34
N PHE A 66 7.95 -9.06 7.49
CA PHE A 66 6.49 -8.90 7.53
C PHE A 66 6.06 -7.62 6.82
N PHE A 67 6.73 -6.51 7.14
CA PHE A 67 6.45 -5.21 6.56
C PHE A 67 6.49 -5.22 5.02
N VAL A 68 7.59 -5.68 4.42
CA VAL A 68 7.77 -5.70 2.95
C VAL A 68 6.71 -6.59 2.29
N THR A 69 6.38 -7.73 2.89
CA THR A 69 5.37 -8.65 2.35
C THR A 69 3.98 -8.01 2.30
N PHE A 70 3.53 -7.42 3.40
CA PHE A 70 2.24 -6.72 3.45
C PHE A 70 2.23 -5.45 2.61
N ALA A 71 3.35 -4.71 2.56
CA ALA A 71 3.53 -3.54 1.71
C ALA A 71 3.38 -3.90 0.22
N LEU A 72 3.97 -5.01 -0.21
CA LEU A 72 3.85 -5.51 -1.58
C LEU A 72 2.39 -5.86 -1.92
N ILE A 73 1.72 -6.64 -1.07
CA ILE A 73 0.31 -7.00 -1.28
C ILE A 73 -0.57 -5.74 -1.34
N ALA A 74 -0.41 -4.83 -0.37
CA ALA A 74 -1.15 -3.57 -0.33
C ALA A 74 -0.89 -2.72 -1.58
N SER A 75 0.35 -2.66 -2.07
CA SER A 75 0.71 -1.90 -3.26
C SER A 75 0.11 -2.46 -4.55
N VAL A 76 0.13 -3.78 -4.75
CA VAL A 76 -0.46 -4.42 -5.95
C VAL A 76 -1.98 -4.24 -5.95
N VAL A 77 -2.63 -4.46 -4.81
CA VAL A 77 -4.08 -4.25 -4.67
C VAL A 77 -4.43 -2.77 -4.80
N GLY A 78 -3.60 -1.87 -4.27
CA GLY A 78 -3.73 -0.42 -4.41
C GLY A 78 -3.64 0.07 -5.86
N VAL A 79 -2.69 -0.47 -6.65
CA VAL A 79 -2.60 -0.21 -8.10
C VAL A 79 -3.87 -0.68 -8.81
N GLY A 80 -4.34 -1.90 -8.52
CA GLY A 80 -5.59 -2.43 -9.09
C GLY A 80 -6.81 -1.57 -8.75
N SER A 81 -6.89 -1.11 -7.49
CA SER A 81 -7.94 -0.18 -7.04
C SER A 81 -7.89 1.15 -7.77
N ALA A 82 -6.70 1.74 -7.96
CA ALA A 82 -6.54 2.98 -8.68
C ALA A 82 -6.93 2.85 -10.16
N LEU A 83 -6.56 1.74 -10.82
CA LEU A 83 -7.00 1.46 -12.20
C LEU A 83 -8.53 1.33 -12.31
N ALA A 84 -9.16 0.65 -11.37
CA ALA A 84 -10.62 0.57 -11.29
C ALA A 84 -11.25 1.97 -11.08
N GLY A 85 -10.64 2.82 -10.25
CA GLY A 85 -11.06 4.20 -10.04
C GLY A 85 -10.90 5.09 -11.28
N ILE A 86 -9.80 4.95 -12.04
CA ILE A 86 -9.61 5.65 -13.33
C ILE A 86 -10.69 5.23 -14.32
N ASN A 87 -10.97 3.93 -14.42
CA ASN A 87 -11.99 3.42 -15.33
C ASN A 87 -13.39 3.97 -14.96
N HIS A 88 -13.70 4.11 -13.67
CA HIS A 88 -14.92 4.77 -13.21
C HIS A 88 -14.98 6.26 -13.62
N ILE A 89 -13.88 7.00 -13.48
CA ILE A 89 -13.80 8.42 -13.85
C ILE A 89 -13.95 8.61 -15.37
N CYS A 90 -13.36 7.71 -16.17
CA CYS A 90 -13.40 7.76 -17.64
C CYS A 90 -14.74 7.32 -18.22
N SER A 91 -15.37 6.27 -17.67
CA SER A 91 -16.63 5.73 -18.20
C SER A 91 -17.89 6.43 -17.66
N TRP A 92 -17.77 7.16 -16.54
CA TRP A 92 -18.85 7.88 -15.84
C TRP A 92 -20.17 7.09 -15.70
N ASN A 93 -20.10 5.76 -15.59
CA ASN A 93 -21.27 4.89 -15.54
C ASN A 93 -21.65 4.55 -14.09
N SER A 94 -22.91 4.79 -13.72
CA SER A 94 -23.43 4.67 -12.34
C SER A 94 -23.31 3.26 -11.74
N ASP A 95 -23.23 2.22 -12.59
CA ASP A 95 -23.18 0.81 -12.15
C ASP A 95 -21.80 0.39 -11.59
N SER A 96 -20.73 1.13 -11.92
CA SER A 96 -19.36 0.78 -11.53
C SER A 96 -18.92 1.35 -10.17
N LEU A 97 -19.73 2.22 -9.58
CA LEU A 97 -19.45 2.94 -8.33
C LEU A 97 -19.32 2.02 -7.10
N PRO A 98 -20.22 1.02 -6.89
CA PRO A 98 -20.13 0.12 -5.74
C PRO A 98 -18.93 -0.84 -5.81
N SER A 99 -18.58 -1.30 -7.02
CA SER A 99 -17.45 -2.19 -7.24
C SER A 99 -16.12 -1.46 -7.00
N ALA A 100 -15.96 -0.25 -7.55
CA ALA A 100 -14.75 0.56 -7.33
C ALA A 100 -14.58 0.96 -5.85
N ALA A 101 -15.67 1.29 -5.15
CA ALA A 101 -15.66 1.61 -3.72
C ALA A 101 -15.21 0.41 -2.87
N SER A 102 -15.74 -0.79 -3.15
CA SER A 102 -15.39 -2.00 -2.41
C SER A 102 -13.91 -2.36 -2.55
N VAL A 103 -13.37 -2.30 -3.78
CA VAL A 103 -11.94 -2.55 -4.03
C VAL A 103 -11.06 -1.47 -3.38
N ALA A 104 -11.51 -0.22 -3.36
CA ALA A 104 -10.80 0.87 -2.66
C ALA A 104 -10.74 0.66 -1.14
N ILE A 105 -11.82 0.16 -0.53
CA ILE A 105 -11.85 -0.18 0.91
C ILE A 105 -10.88 -1.35 1.19
N ILE A 106 -10.87 -2.38 0.36
CA ILE A 106 -9.92 -3.52 0.50
C ILE A 106 -8.47 -3.03 0.38
N ALA A 107 -8.16 -2.19 -0.62
CA ALA A 107 -6.84 -1.59 -0.76
C ALA A 107 -6.46 -0.75 0.48
N TRP A 108 -7.41 0.01 1.02
CA TRP A 108 -7.20 0.83 2.20
C TRP A 108 -6.94 0.01 3.48
N THR A 109 -7.71 -1.06 3.72
CA THR A 109 -7.50 -1.92 4.91
C THR A 109 -6.16 -2.66 4.85
N LEU A 110 -5.76 -3.13 3.67
CA LEU A 110 -4.41 -3.69 3.46
C LEU A 110 -3.31 -2.65 3.69
N THR A 111 -3.54 -1.40 3.25
CA THR A 111 -2.61 -0.30 3.50
C THR A 111 -2.47 0.00 4.98
N LEU A 112 -3.56 -0.06 5.76
CA LEU A 112 -3.51 0.09 7.23
C LEU A 112 -2.73 -1.03 7.91
N LEU A 113 -2.88 -2.28 7.45
CA LEU A 113 -2.07 -3.40 7.97
C LEU A 113 -0.58 -3.17 7.70
N ALA A 114 -0.24 -2.78 6.48
CA ALA A 114 1.14 -2.46 6.11
C ALA A 114 1.68 -1.23 6.88
N MET A 115 0.85 -0.22 7.13
CA MET A 115 1.20 0.94 7.96
C MET A 115 1.48 0.56 9.42
N GLY A 116 0.68 -0.34 10.01
CA GLY A 116 0.93 -0.84 11.36
C GLY A 116 2.30 -1.51 11.48
N LEU A 117 2.68 -2.29 10.45
CA LEU A 117 4.00 -2.89 10.35
C LEU A 117 5.11 -1.87 10.10
N ALA A 118 4.85 -0.80 9.33
CA ALA A 118 5.78 0.33 9.18
C ALA A 118 6.06 1.00 10.52
N CYS A 119 5.02 1.25 11.32
CA CYS A 119 5.19 1.80 12.66
C CYS A 119 6.05 0.88 13.54
N LYS A 120 5.87 -0.44 13.41
CA LYS A 120 6.70 -1.40 14.15
C LYS A 120 8.14 -1.45 13.64
N GLU A 121 8.37 -1.28 12.34
CA GLU A 121 9.71 -1.17 11.77
C GLU A 121 10.45 0.07 12.31
N ILE A 122 9.75 1.21 12.40
CA ILE A 122 10.31 2.48 12.90
C ILE A 122 10.81 2.35 14.35
N ASP A 123 10.07 1.62 15.18
CA ASP A 123 10.38 1.36 16.60
C ASP A 123 11.73 0.64 16.79
N ASN A 124 12.07 -0.27 15.86
CA ASN A 124 13.23 -1.18 15.98
C ASN A 124 14.59 -0.57 15.52
N ARG A 125 14.65 0.74 15.22
CA ARG A 125 15.84 1.60 14.97
C ARG A 125 16.82 1.22 13.83
N ILE A 126 16.95 -0.03 13.41
CA ILE A 126 17.79 -0.43 12.26
C ILE A 126 17.00 -0.19 10.97
N ARG A 127 17.37 0.85 10.20
CA ARG A 127 16.60 1.30 9.03
C ARG A 127 17.50 1.69 7.85
N ASN A 128 17.14 1.17 6.68
CA ASN A 128 17.67 1.62 5.38
C ASN A 128 16.90 2.85 4.88
N SER A 129 17.54 3.72 4.10
CA SER A 129 16.89 4.86 3.42
C SER A 129 15.72 4.42 2.54
N ARG A 130 15.86 3.29 1.83
CA ARG A 130 14.80 2.72 0.98
C ARG A 130 13.59 2.24 1.79
N LEU A 131 13.83 1.60 2.94
CA LEU A 131 12.78 1.16 3.85
C LEU A 131 12.05 2.37 4.46
N LYS A 132 12.80 3.41 4.84
CA LYS A 132 12.25 4.68 5.32
C LYS A 132 11.32 5.37 4.32
N THR A 133 11.59 5.26 3.01
CA THR A 133 10.67 5.74 1.97
C THR A 133 9.37 4.94 1.97
N MET A 134 9.44 3.61 2.05
CA MET A 134 8.23 2.76 2.10
C MET A 134 7.39 3.04 3.36
N GLU A 135 8.03 3.18 4.52
CA GLU A 135 7.38 3.52 5.79
C GLU A 135 6.56 4.82 5.63
N ALA A 136 7.21 5.89 5.13
CA ALA A 136 6.58 7.18 4.96
C ALA A 136 5.43 7.12 3.94
N PHE A 137 5.62 6.43 2.82
CA PHE A 137 4.60 6.33 1.78
C PHE A 137 3.38 5.56 2.25
N LEU A 138 3.53 4.49 3.03
CA LEU A 138 2.38 3.75 3.56
C LEU A 138 1.60 4.53 4.63
N ILE A 139 2.29 5.36 5.42
CA ILE A 139 1.63 6.30 6.35
C ILE A 139 0.86 7.38 5.59
N ILE A 140 1.45 7.95 4.53
CA ILE A 140 0.76 8.96 3.71
C ILE A 140 -0.43 8.33 2.98
N LEU A 141 -0.23 7.14 2.36
CA LEU A 141 -1.26 6.40 1.65
C LEU A 141 -2.45 6.05 2.52
N SER A 142 -2.26 5.72 3.80
CA SER A 142 -3.38 5.39 4.69
C SER A 142 -4.34 6.58 4.89
N ALA A 143 -3.78 7.81 4.95
CA ALA A 143 -4.55 9.03 5.04
C ALA A 143 -5.15 9.45 3.68
N THR A 144 -4.34 9.49 2.62
CA THR A 144 -4.78 9.98 1.31
C THR A 144 -5.80 9.04 0.65
N GLN A 145 -5.68 7.72 0.85
CA GLN A 145 -6.65 6.75 0.36
C GLN A 145 -7.99 6.85 1.10
N LEU A 146 -7.98 7.14 2.41
CA LEU A 146 -9.22 7.42 3.16
C LEU A 146 -9.91 8.67 2.63
N ILE A 147 -9.17 9.76 2.43
CA ILE A 147 -9.71 11.02 1.90
C ILE A 147 -10.31 10.78 0.50
N TYR A 148 -9.66 9.99 -0.35
CA TYR A 148 -10.18 9.60 -1.66
C TYR A 148 -11.52 8.82 -1.56
N ILE A 149 -11.60 7.82 -0.67
CA ILE A 149 -12.82 7.04 -0.45
C ILE A 149 -13.96 7.94 0.03
N LEU A 150 -13.69 8.85 0.97
CA LEU A 150 -14.66 9.82 1.48
C LEU A 150 -15.13 10.80 0.39
N ALA A 151 -14.21 11.26 -0.47
CA ALA A 151 -14.54 12.16 -1.58
C ALA A 151 -15.51 11.50 -2.57
N ILE A 152 -15.34 10.21 -2.87
CA ILE A 152 -16.25 9.47 -3.76
C ILE A 152 -17.60 9.21 -3.10
N HIS A 153 -17.63 8.80 -1.83
CA HIS A 153 -18.89 8.56 -1.11
C HIS A 153 -19.70 9.86 -0.93
N GLY A 154 -19.04 10.96 -0.59
CA GLY A 154 -19.67 12.27 -0.45
C GLY A 154 -20.24 12.81 -1.77
N ALA A 155 -19.57 12.55 -2.89
CA ALA A 155 -20.06 12.89 -4.22
C ALA A 155 -21.26 12.03 -4.65
N SER A 156 -21.30 10.75 -4.26
CA SER A 156 -22.41 9.83 -4.55
C SER A 156 -23.67 10.17 -3.73
N SER A 157 -23.53 10.43 -2.43
CA SER A 157 -24.66 10.75 -1.55
C SER A 157 -25.37 12.05 -1.95
N ARG A 158 -24.64 13.08 -2.41
CA ARG A 158 -25.22 14.34 -2.92
C ARG A 158 -25.90 14.24 -4.29
N ARG A 159 -25.74 13.14 -5.03
CA ARG A 159 -26.45 12.93 -6.30
C ARG A 159 -27.86 12.36 -6.11
N GLN A 160 -28.16 11.83 -4.92
CA GLN A 160 -29.47 11.21 -4.61
C GLN A 160 -30.42 12.14 -3.83
N THR A 161 -29.98 13.36 -3.49
CA THR A 161 -30.79 14.44 -2.90
C THR A 161 -31.02 15.54 -3.92
#